data_AF-A0AAW8HDE3-F1
#
_entry.id   AF-A0AAW8HDE3-F1
#
_cell.length_a   1.000
_cell.length_b   1.000
_cell.length_c   1.000
_cell.angle_alpha   90.00
_cell.angle_beta   90.00
_cell.angle_gamma   90.00
#
_symmetry.space_group_name_H-M   'P 1'
#
loop_
_entity.id
_entity.type
_entity.pdbx_description
1 polymer ?
#
loop_
_entity_poly.entity_id
_entity_poly.type
_entity_poly.pdbx_seq_one_letter_code
_entity_poly.pdbx_strand_id
1 'polypeptide(L)'
;MYGTREELCVQLENMFTFDEPLTLLVWTEEGISVACRENQPEPDVAEIRAVMKAIGAMTMADYRREGVTNSDVSELLARQREAANRLISVPASLLSRVVRGYERELEHRTGQAWEAGRPEPESVQAARKDVYALKDALAA
;
A
#
# COMPACT_ATOMS: atom_id res chain seq x y z
N MET A 1 17.11 1.23 4.11
CA MET A 1 17.04 1.47 2.66
C MET A 1 16.25 0.36 1.99
N TYR A 2 15.53 0.65 0.91
CA TYR A 2 14.79 -0.33 0.11
C TYR A 2 14.97 -0.02 -1.37
N GLY A 3 15.20 -1.05 -2.17
CA GLY A 3 15.45 -0.92 -3.61
C GLY A 3 16.10 -2.19 -4.15
N THR A 4 16.45 -2.14 -5.42
CA THR A 4 17.28 -3.16 -6.06
C THR A 4 18.72 -3.08 -5.53
N ARG A 5 19.50 -4.16 -5.72
CA ARG A 5 20.93 -4.17 -5.37
C ARG A 5 21.69 -2.97 -5.95
N GLU A 6 21.41 -2.63 -7.21
CA GLU A 6 22.08 -1.53 -7.91
C GLU A 6 21.76 -0.18 -7.26
N GLU A 7 20.48 0.12 -7.03
CA GLU A 7 20.04 1.34 -6.36
C GLU A 7 20.60 1.46 -4.93
N LEU A 8 20.64 0.35 -4.20
CA LEU A 8 21.18 0.32 -2.84
C LEU A 8 22.70 0.53 -2.83
N CYS A 9 23.45 -0.02 -3.79
CA CYS A 9 24.87 0.26 -3.92
C CYS A 9 25.14 1.74 -4.19
N VAL A 10 24.39 2.36 -5.11
CA VAL A 10 24.51 3.81 -5.38
C VAL A 10 24.19 4.63 -4.11
N GLN A 11 23.18 4.24 -3.33
CA GLN A 11 22.88 4.91 -2.07
C GLN A 11 24.01 4.76 -1.05
N LEU A 12 24.59 3.56 -0.93
CA LEU A 12 25.72 3.30 -0.03
C LEU A 12 26.94 4.14 -0.41
N GLU A 13 27.29 4.20 -1.69
CA GLU A 13 28.40 5.01 -2.21
C GLU A 13 28.21 6.51 -1.94
N ASN A 14 26.97 7.00 -1.98
CA ASN A 14 26.66 8.40 -1.67
C ASN A 14 26.69 8.71 -0.18
N MET A 15 26.49 7.71 0.69
CA MET A 15 26.33 7.90 2.14
C MET A 15 27.62 7.65 2.93
N PHE A 16 28.51 6.78 2.43
CA PHE A 16 29.68 6.30 3.16
C PHE A 16 30.94 6.38 2.29
N THR A 17 32.12 6.48 2.92
CA THR A 17 33.38 6.42 2.17
C THR A 17 33.69 4.98 1.73
N PHE A 18 34.50 4.83 0.69
CA PHE A 18 34.79 3.52 0.10
C PHE A 18 35.51 2.55 1.07
N ASP A 19 36.19 3.09 2.08
CA ASP A 19 37.01 2.36 3.05
C ASP A 19 36.36 2.27 4.44
N GLU A 20 35.17 2.84 4.62
CA GLU A 20 34.46 2.79 5.89
C GLU A 20 33.97 1.35 6.16
N PRO A 21 34.26 0.76 7.32
CA PRO A 21 33.77 -0.57 7.66
C PRO A 21 32.26 -0.53 7.96
N LEU A 22 31.47 -1.26 7.17
CA LEU A 22 30.02 -1.32 7.31
C LEU A 22 29.53 -2.73 7.67
N THR A 23 28.48 -2.80 8.50
CA THR A 23 27.69 -4.03 8.72
C THR A 23 26.33 -3.85 8.07
N LEU A 24 25.97 -4.74 7.14
CA LEU A 24 24.71 -4.69 6.40
C LEU A 24 23.81 -5.86 6.82
N LEU A 25 22.55 -5.57 7.12
CA LEU A 25 21.51 -6.59 7.30
C LEU A 25 20.53 -6.52 6.12
N VAL A 26 20.29 -7.66 5.50
CA VAL A 26 19.51 -7.76 4.25
C VAL A 26 18.22 -8.51 4.51
N TRP A 27 17.10 -7.88 4.15
CA TRP A 27 15.78 -8.50 4.10
C TRP A 27 15.40 -8.75 2.64
N THR A 28 15.04 -9.98 2.31
CA THR A 28 14.54 -10.38 0.99
C THR A 28 13.04 -10.61 1.03
N GLU A 29 12.39 -10.66 -0.14
CA GLU A 29 10.95 -11.02 -0.21
C GLU A 29 10.68 -12.38 0.48
N GLU A 30 11.54 -13.37 0.24
CA GLU A 30 11.45 -14.69 0.90
C GLU A 30 11.64 -14.58 2.42
N GLY A 31 12.63 -13.81 2.89
CA GLY A 31 12.86 -13.62 4.33
C GLY A 31 11.67 -12.98 5.03
N ILE A 32 11.02 -12.00 4.39
CA ILE A 32 9.80 -11.36 4.91
C ILE A 32 8.62 -12.34 4.88
N SER A 33 8.45 -13.11 3.79
CA SER A 33 7.43 -14.17 3.73
C SER A 33 7.61 -15.18 4.87
N VAL A 34 8.84 -15.64 5.12
CA VAL A 34 9.15 -16.56 6.23
C VAL A 34 8.82 -15.93 7.58
N ALA A 35 9.23 -14.69 7.82
CA ALA A 35 8.94 -13.97 9.06
C ALA A 35 7.43 -13.79 9.29
N CYS A 36 6.63 -13.74 8.22
CA CYS A 36 5.19 -13.57 8.28
C CYS A 36 4.38 -14.88 8.20
N ARG A 37 5.01 -16.07 8.16
CA ARG A 37 4.31 -17.36 7.90
C ARG A 37 3.14 -17.66 8.83
N GLU A 38 3.18 -17.16 10.06
CA GLU A 38 2.13 -17.38 11.06
C GLU A 38 0.95 -16.40 10.89
N ASN A 39 1.09 -15.35 10.09
CA ASN A 39 0.00 -14.41 9.80
C ASN A 39 -0.95 -15.02 8.78
N GLN A 40 -2.23 -15.07 9.14
CA GLN A 40 -3.29 -15.48 8.23
C GLN A 40 -4.19 -14.30 7.86
N PRO A 41 -4.55 -14.12 6.57
CA PRO A 41 -4.04 -14.89 5.42
C PRO A 41 -2.55 -14.65 5.14
N GLU A 42 -1.89 -15.57 4.43
CA GLU A 42 -0.49 -15.40 4.00
C GLU A 42 -0.36 -14.10 3.20
N PRO A 43 0.69 -13.29 3.43
CA PRO A 43 0.82 -12.02 2.75
C PRO A 43 1.08 -12.18 1.26
N ASP A 44 0.42 -11.36 0.46
CA ASP A 44 0.70 -11.30 -0.97
C ASP A 44 2.00 -10.53 -1.27
N VAL A 45 2.45 -10.59 -2.53
CA VAL A 45 3.70 -9.94 -2.97
C VAL A 45 3.66 -8.42 -2.77
N ALA A 46 2.49 -7.78 -2.90
CA ALA A 46 2.37 -6.34 -2.72
C ALA A 46 2.46 -5.96 -1.24
N GLU A 47 1.85 -6.74 -0.34
CA GLU A 47 1.99 -6.60 1.10
C GLU A 47 3.44 -6.81 1.54
N ILE A 48 4.11 -7.86 1.06
CA ILE A 48 5.54 -8.13 1.34
C ILE A 48 6.39 -6.92 0.93
N ARG A 49 6.21 -6.40 -0.28
CA ARG A 49 6.97 -5.24 -0.77
C ARG A 49 6.68 -3.97 0.03
N ALA A 50 5.45 -3.78 0.48
CA ALA A 50 5.09 -2.65 1.32
C ALA A 50 5.78 -2.72 2.70
N VAL A 51 5.85 -3.91 3.31
CA VAL A 51 6.61 -4.14 4.55
C VAL A 51 8.11 -3.88 4.33
N MET A 52 8.70 -4.39 3.25
CA MET A 52 10.10 -4.11 2.90
C MET A 52 10.36 -2.61 2.73
N LYS A 53 9.43 -1.88 2.10
CA LYS A 53 9.53 -0.43 1.95
C LYS A 53 9.44 0.29 3.29
N ALA A 54 8.56 -0.15 4.19
CA ALA A 54 8.43 0.40 5.54
C ALA A 54 9.72 0.21 6.35
N ILE A 55 10.30 -0.99 6.33
CA ILE A 55 11.63 -1.26 6.93
C ILE A 55 12.68 -0.36 6.29
N GLY A 56 12.67 -0.23 4.96
CA GLY A 56 13.60 0.60 4.22
C GLY A 56 13.55 2.08 4.57
N ALA A 57 12.38 2.57 5.01
CA ALA A 57 12.11 3.95 5.40
C ALA A 57 12.33 4.24 6.90
N MET A 58 12.65 3.23 7.71
CA MET A 58 12.99 3.43 9.13
C MET A 58 14.19 4.37 9.28
N THR A 59 14.14 5.22 10.30
CA THR A 59 15.26 6.11 10.57
C THR A 59 16.46 5.32 11.08
N MET A 60 17.67 5.81 10.81
CA MET A 60 18.90 5.21 11.38
C MET A 60 18.93 5.26 12.92
N ALA A 61 18.19 6.18 13.54
CA ALA A 61 18.07 6.23 14.99
C ALA A 61 17.23 5.06 15.53
N ASP A 62 16.08 4.80 14.92
CA ASP A 62 15.20 3.69 15.29
C ASP A 62 15.86 2.34 15.03
N TYR A 63 16.46 2.20 13.85
CA TYR A 63 17.16 0.97 13.47
C TYR A 63 18.29 0.61 14.44
N ARG A 64 19.09 1.59 14.90
CA ARG A 64 20.17 1.33 15.86
C ARG A 64 19.67 1.01 17.28
N ARG A 65 18.47 1.48 17.63
CA ARG A 65 17.89 1.30 18.97
C ARG A 65 17.23 -0.07 19.11
N GLU A 66 16.49 -0.50 18.09
CA GLU A 66 15.61 -1.68 18.18
C GLU A 66 15.98 -2.78 17.17
N GLY A 67 16.67 -2.44 16.07
CA GLY A 67 16.88 -3.36 14.95
C GLY A 67 15.57 -3.64 14.20
N VAL A 68 15.55 -4.76 13.48
CA VAL A 68 14.33 -5.30 12.84
C VAL A 68 14.32 -6.80 13.06
N THR A 69 13.32 -7.27 13.78
CA THR A 69 13.10 -8.68 14.12
C THR A 69 11.93 -9.27 13.34
N ASN A 70 11.76 -10.60 13.36
CA ASN A 70 10.60 -11.25 12.74
C ASN A 70 9.26 -10.76 13.31
N SER A 71 9.20 -10.44 14.61
CA SER A 71 8.00 -9.88 15.22
C SER A 71 7.68 -8.49 14.70
N ASP A 72 8.70 -7.65 14.50
CA ASP A 72 8.51 -6.30 13.95
C ASP A 72 7.97 -6.38 12.50
N VAL A 73 8.48 -7.32 11.71
CA VAL A 73 8.00 -7.59 10.35
C VAL A 73 6.52 -7.98 10.36
N SER A 74 6.13 -8.91 11.23
CA SER A 74 4.72 -9.32 11.38
C SER A 74 3.84 -8.18 11.86
N GLU A 75 4.31 -7.37 12.81
CA GLU A 75 3.56 -6.22 13.32
C GLU A 75 3.37 -5.15 12.23
N LEU A 76 4.39 -4.88 11.42
CA LEU A 76 4.27 -3.95 10.28
C LEU A 76 3.20 -4.42 9.29
N LEU A 77 3.16 -5.71 8.98
CA LEU A 77 2.10 -6.30 8.15
C LEU A 77 0.71 -6.11 8.78
N ALA A 78 0.58 -6.42 10.08
CA ALA A 78 -0.69 -6.27 10.80
C ALA A 78 -1.18 -4.82 10.79
N ARG A 79 -0.29 -3.86 11.09
CA ARG A 79 -0.60 -2.42 11.05
C ARG A 79 -1.01 -1.95 9.65
N GLN A 80 -0.37 -2.46 8.60
CA GLN A 80 -0.75 -2.15 7.22
C GLN A 80 -2.16 -2.66 6.90
N ARG A 81 -2.48 -3.90 7.29
CA ARG A 81 -3.81 -4.49 7.10
C ARG A 81 -4.87 -3.75 7.90
N GLU A 82 -4.58 -3.38 9.14
CA GLU A 82 -5.48 -2.58 9.97
C GLU A 82 -5.75 -1.22 9.34
N ALA A 83 -4.72 -0.55 8.82
CA ALA A 83 -4.87 0.71 8.12
C ALA A 83 -5.71 0.58 6.84
N ALA A 84 -5.50 -0.49 6.05
CA ALA A 84 -6.25 -0.76 4.83
C ALA A 84 -7.72 -1.13 5.10
N ASN A 85 -7.99 -1.86 6.17
CA ASN A 85 -9.32 -2.31 6.57
C ASN A 85 -10.00 -1.40 7.58
N ARG A 86 -9.46 -0.19 7.80
CA ARG A 86 -9.99 0.75 8.79
C ARG A 86 -11.40 1.18 8.39
N LEU A 87 -12.38 0.81 9.20
CA LEU A 87 -13.75 1.25 9.04
C LEU A 87 -13.95 2.63 9.69
N ILE A 88 -14.59 3.54 8.94
CA ILE A 88 -14.94 4.88 9.43
C ILE A 88 -16.47 5.00 9.40
N SER A 89 -17.06 5.32 10.56
CA SER A 89 -18.49 5.60 10.64
C SER A 89 -18.78 7.00 10.13
N VAL A 90 -19.70 7.11 9.17
CA VAL A 90 -20.18 8.39 8.63
C VAL A 90 -21.70 8.38 8.61
N PRO A 91 -22.37 9.54 8.79
CA PRO A 91 -23.81 9.62 8.63
C PRO A 91 -24.23 9.18 7.22
N ALA A 92 -25.22 8.29 7.12
CA ALA A 92 -25.72 7.76 5.85
C ALA A 92 -26.10 8.89 4.87
N SER A 93 -26.75 9.95 5.36
CA SER A 93 -27.13 11.11 4.55
C SER A 93 -25.94 11.85 3.93
N LEU A 94 -24.82 11.93 4.65
CA LEU A 94 -23.59 12.54 4.15
C LEU A 94 -22.97 11.64 3.07
N LEU A 95 -22.87 10.33 3.34
CA LEU A 95 -22.32 9.37 2.39
C LEU A 95 -23.15 9.33 1.09
N SER A 96 -24.48 9.26 1.19
CA SER A 96 -25.39 9.30 0.02
C SER A 96 -25.17 10.55 -0.83
N ARG A 97 -24.95 11.72 -0.21
CA ARG A 97 -24.71 12.96 -0.93
C ARG A 97 -23.37 12.93 -1.69
N VAL A 98 -22.32 12.40 -1.07
CA VAL A 98 -20.99 12.25 -1.69
C VAL A 98 -21.05 11.23 -2.84
N VAL A 99 -21.66 10.06 -2.61
CA VAL A 99 -21.80 9.00 -3.62
C VAL A 99 -22.56 9.51 -4.86
N ARG A 100 -23.66 10.26 -4.66
CA ARG A 100 -24.40 10.87 -5.77
C ARG A 100 -23.58 11.91 -6.55
N GLY A 101 -22.73 12.66 -5.86
CA GLY A 101 -21.81 13.60 -6.51
C GLY A 101 -20.78 12.86 -7.37
N TYR A 102 -20.21 11.78 -6.82
CA TYR A 102 -19.21 10.98 -7.51
C TYR A 102 -19.78 10.23 -8.73
N GLU A 103 -21.02 9.73 -8.65
CA GLU A 103 -21.70 9.10 -9.77
C GLU A 103 -21.82 10.04 -10.98
N ARG A 104 -22.21 11.30 -10.76
CA ARG A 104 -22.30 12.30 -11.84
C ARG A 104 -20.95 12.58 -12.48
N GLU A 105 -19.88 12.58 -11.68
CA GLU A 105 -18.52 12.73 -12.20
C GLU A 105 -18.09 11.52 -13.04
N LEU A 106 -18.45 10.30 -12.61
CA LEU A 106 -18.20 9.10 -13.41
C LEU A 106 -18.97 9.14 -14.73
N GLU A 107 -20.24 9.54 -14.73
CA GLU A 107 -21.04 9.75 -15.95
C GLU A 107 -20.39 10.77 -16.89
N HIS A 108 -19.89 11.88 -16.33
CA HIS A 108 -19.17 12.89 -17.11
C HIS A 108 -17.91 12.31 -17.78
N ARG A 109 -17.10 11.55 -17.04
CA ARG A 109 -15.90 10.89 -17.58
C ARG A 109 -16.21 9.84 -18.64
N THR A 110 -17.31 9.09 -18.48
CA THR A 110 -17.80 8.18 -19.53
C THR A 110 -18.18 8.96 -20.78
N GLY A 111 -18.90 10.08 -20.62
CA GLY A 111 -19.29 10.97 -21.72
C GLY A 111 -18.07 11.50 -22.49
N GLN A 112 -17.05 11.99 -21.78
CA GLN A 112 -15.80 12.47 -22.41
C GLN A 112 -15.09 11.37 -23.21
N ALA A 113 -15.04 10.13 -22.69
CA ALA A 113 -14.44 9.01 -23.41
C ALA A 113 -15.21 8.71 -24.71
N TRP A 114 -16.54 8.74 -24.64
CA TRP A 114 -17.40 8.52 -25.80
C TRP A 114 -17.27 9.64 -26.85
N GLU A 115 -17.22 10.90 -26.42
CA GLU A 115 -16.97 12.04 -27.30
C GLU A 115 -15.60 11.94 -28.00
N ALA A 116 -14.60 11.37 -27.31
CA ALA A 116 -13.28 11.09 -27.87
C ALA A 116 -13.25 9.82 -28.76
N GLY A 117 -14.38 9.14 -28.97
CA GLY A 117 -14.47 7.90 -29.74
C GLY A 117 -13.79 6.70 -29.06
N ARG A 118 -13.59 6.76 -27.75
CA ARG A 118 -12.91 5.73 -26.95
C ARG A 118 -13.92 4.95 -26.11
N PRO A 119 -13.65 3.66 -25.84
CA PRO A 119 -14.44 2.92 -24.86
C PRO A 119 -14.27 3.52 -23.47
N GLU A 120 -15.25 3.24 -22.60
CA GLU A 120 -15.19 3.64 -21.20
C GLU A 120 -13.93 3.05 -20.51
N PRO A 121 -13.12 3.86 -19.81
CA PRO A 121 -11.93 3.36 -19.14
C PRO A 121 -12.26 2.31 -18.07
N GLU A 122 -11.43 1.26 -17.95
CA GLU A 122 -11.58 0.21 -16.93
C GLU A 122 -11.64 0.77 -15.50
N SER A 123 -10.89 1.85 -15.23
CA SER A 123 -10.92 2.54 -13.94
C SER A 123 -12.28 3.17 -13.62
N VAL A 124 -13.01 3.63 -14.63
CA VAL A 124 -14.38 4.18 -14.47
C VAL A 124 -15.37 3.05 -14.25
N GLN A 125 -15.22 1.92 -14.96
CA GLN A 125 -16.06 0.74 -14.76
C GLN A 125 -15.93 0.16 -13.35
N ALA A 126 -14.69 0.04 -12.84
CA ALA A 126 -14.43 -0.42 -11.47
C ALA A 126 -15.05 0.53 -10.44
N ALA A 127 -14.79 1.84 -10.56
CA ALA A 127 -15.37 2.84 -9.65
C ALA A 127 -16.91 2.84 -9.65
N ARG A 128 -17.54 2.55 -10.80
CA ARG A 128 -19.00 2.45 -10.89
C ARG A 128 -19.53 1.22 -10.14
N LYS A 129 -18.82 0.09 -10.16
CA LYS A 129 -19.17 -1.09 -9.35
C LYS A 129 -19.12 -0.77 -7.85
N ASP A 130 -18.11 -0.04 -7.40
CA ASP A 130 -18.00 0.38 -6.00
C ASP A 130 -19.14 1.30 -5.57
N VAL A 131 -19.55 2.24 -6.44
CA VAL A 131 -20.71 3.11 -6.21
C VAL A 131 -21.99 2.28 -6.05
N TYR A 132 -22.21 1.26 -6.88
CA TYR A 132 -23.38 0.39 -6.74
C TYR A 132 -23.35 -0.40 -5.43
N ALA A 133 -22.21 -0.98 -5.05
CA ALA A 133 -22.07 -1.68 -3.77
C ALA A 133 -22.37 -0.77 -2.57
N LEU A 134 -21.91 0.48 -2.60
CA LEU A 134 -22.20 1.47 -1.54
C LEU A 134 -23.68 1.86 -1.50
N LYS A 135 -24.35 1.97 -2.66
CA LYS A 135 -25.79 2.27 -2.71
C LYS A 135 -26.62 1.12 -2.14
N ASP A 136 -26.28 -0.11 -2.48
CA ASP A 136 -26.96 -1.30 -1.95
C ASP A 136 -26.80 -1.37 -0.43
N ALA A 137 -25.61 -1.10 0.09
CA ALA A 137 -25.36 -1.05 1.54
C ALA A 137 -26.08 0.09 2.26
N LEU A 138 -26.32 1.23 1.60
CA LEU A 138 -27.08 2.35 2.16
C LEU A 138 -28.61 2.11 2.15
N ALA A 139 -29.08 1.15 1.35
CA ALA A 139 -30.51 0.82 1.21
C ALA A 139 -30.95 -0.36 2.10
N ALA A 140 -30.00 -1.11 2.66
CA ALA A 140 -30.20 -2.23 3.60
C ALA A 140 -30.42 -1.72 5.04
#